data_AF-A0A7C5TUB7-F1
#
_entry.id   AF-A0A7C5TUB7-F1
#
_cell.length_a   1.000
_cell.length_b   1.000
_cell.length_c   1.000
_cell.angle_alpha   90.00
_cell.angle_beta   90.00
_cell.angle_gamma   90.00
#
_symmetry.space_group_name_H-M   'P 1'
#
loop_
_entity.id
_entity.type
_entity.pdbx_description
1 polymer ?
#
loop_
_entity_poly.entity_id
_entity_poly.type
_entity_poly.pdbx_seq_one_letter_code
_entity_poly.pdbx_strand_id
1 'polypeptide(L)'
;MDRRRIRELVTVVPRPTVVRLDDLRGESREWIVRGYHLTPEVERFLAAVEAWLGQEHGGGAFLVGAYGSGKSHFLAYLSERIAAGELGPKPPPAVIPLSLVNHRASEALEDIVAATIGIDAGAGDRRTAWAALAERFPHGLLLLVDELSEFLRSKPTPAAFNEDVRFLQFLGEWARDNRLWILAALQEEMEHTGRLESAVYRKIKDRYPLRLVLEPSHVEHLVADHLLERKPGFDEAVNRLTEDLDRALPAGMVALDAVRRLYPIHPVTLELLEEVRDIFSQTRGAVDLVITRLLGDPARGVEPFLDRPWGEMLTPDVIVDHFEDLFELQPELLPLAQRLLPHYRRTMEELFPKPARRRLAWRVLKLLVLAHLSPRREGLDARQATAWLALAATTVSPERNLAIVEGILSTLAAEGRHVIRRDGRYRLDLAGEGAQALDRLLPRELAELQGATEAAVWEELAGCLAREKFNPLALPRDRWQLHTVRWHFHERTVAVFFGDAVPPEPPAPLALCLRPPWGEAGPAPGLATVLPRTLELDPELLELAAMLRLERRAGPAALKELLGRRIAARRQRLVDAVHAAYLEAV
;
A
#
# COMPACT_ATOMS: atom_id res chain seq x y z
N MET A 1 29.91 23.87 -21.83
CA MET A 1 28.71 23.91 -20.97
C MET A 1 28.07 25.27 -21.13
N ASP A 2 26.78 25.26 -21.45
CA ASP A 2 25.94 26.44 -21.47
C ASP A 2 25.94 27.10 -20.07
N ARG A 3 26.25 28.40 -19.98
CA ARG A 3 26.34 29.13 -18.69
C ARG A 3 24.98 29.65 -18.23
N ARG A 4 23.94 29.52 -19.05
CA ARG A 4 22.59 29.97 -18.75
C ARG A 4 22.02 29.18 -17.56
N ARG A 5 21.18 29.83 -16.77
CA ARG A 5 20.36 29.13 -15.76
C ARG A 5 19.08 28.60 -16.38
N ILE A 6 18.51 27.58 -15.76
CA ILE A 6 17.23 26.99 -16.19
C ILE A 6 16.12 28.06 -16.25
N ARG A 7 16.05 28.95 -15.25
CA ARG A 7 15.04 30.04 -15.18
C ARG A 7 15.03 31.01 -16.36
N GLU A 8 16.12 31.08 -17.11
CA GLU A 8 16.22 31.96 -18.28
C GLU A 8 15.33 31.46 -19.43
N LEU A 9 15.10 30.15 -19.51
CA LEU A 9 14.31 29.53 -20.58
C LEU A 9 13.05 28.81 -20.10
N VAL A 10 12.93 28.56 -18.79
CA VAL A 10 11.77 27.89 -18.17
C VAL A 10 11.26 28.69 -16.98
N THR A 11 9.96 28.90 -16.88
CA THR A 11 9.27 29.40 -15.69
C THR A 11 8.29 28.36 -15.17
N VAL A 12 7.93 28.47 -13.88
CA VAL A 12 6.89 27.63 -13.28
C VAL A 12 5.74 28.51 -12.86
N VAL A 13 4.53 28.17 -13.30
CA VAL A 13 3.31 28.84 -12.89
C VAL A 13 2.95 28.36 -11.48
N PRO A 14 2.97 29.22 -10.45
CA PRO A 14 2.56 28.82 -9.11
C PRO A 14 1.06 28.49 -9.14
N ARG A 15 0.70 27.26 -8.78
CA ARG A 15 -0.69 26.81 -8.65
C ARG A 15 -0.91 26.23 -7.25
N PRO A 16 -2.13 26.34 -6.68
CA PRO A 16 -2.48 25.63 -5.46
C PRO A 16 -2.21 24.13 -5.65
N THR A 17 -1.46 23.53 -4.73
CA THR A 17 -1.05 22.12 -4.81
C THR A 17 -2.17 21.15 -4.42
N VAL A 18 -3.24 21.67 -3.80
CA VAL A 18 -4.42 20.91 -3.35
C VAL A 18 -5.68 21.69 -3.72
N VAL A 19 -6.64 21.00 -4.34
CA VAL A 19 -7.99 21.52 -4.60
C VAL A 19 -8.96 20.77 -3.70
N ARG A 20 -9.63 21.45 -2.77
CA ARG A 20 -10.71 20.85 -1.98
C ARG A 20 -12.05 21.31 -2.53
N LEU A 21 -13.05 20.45 -2.53
CA LEU A 21 -14.42 20.83 -2.91
C LEU A 21 -15.01 21.92 -2.01
N ASP A 22 -14.53 22.02 -0.76
CA ASP A 22 -14.90 23.08 0.16
C ASP A 22 -14.40 24.47 -0.31
N ASP A 23 -13.35 24.52 -1.14
CA ASP A 23 -12.77 25.75 -1.67
C ASP A 23 -13.63 26.41 -2.77
N LEU A 24 -14.72 25.76 -3.21
CA LEU A 24 -15.72 26.34 -4.12
C LEU A 24 -16.46 27.54 -3.50
N ARG A 25 -16.36 27.75 -2.18
CA ARG A 25 -16.98 28.85 -1.44
C ARG A 25 -15.98 30.01 -1.26
N GLY A 26 -15.64 30.76 -2.32
CA GLY A 26 -14.79 31.97 -2.18
C GLY A 26 -14.19 32.52 -3.49
N GLU A 27 -13.18 33.41 -3.36
CA GLU A 27 -12.39 33.99 -4.48
C GLU A 27 -11.67 32.92 -5.34
N SER A 28 -11.61 31.68 -4.84
CA SER A 28 -11.02 30.52 -5.49
C SER A 28 -11.78 30.01 -6.74
N ARG A 29 -12.99 30.54 -6.99
CA ARG A 29 -13.90 30.02 -8.01
C ARG A 29 -13.44 30.26 -9.45
N GLU A 30 -12.83 31.41 -9.74
CA GLU A 30 -12.37 31.73 -11.11
C GLU A 30 -11.14 30.91 -11.53
N TRP A 31 -10.25 30.58 -10.61
CA TRP A 31 -9.03 29.82 -10.94
C TRP A 31 -9.32 28.35 -11.18
N ILE A 32 -10.29 27.75 -10.49
CA ILE A 32 -10.69 26.35 -10.69
C ILE A 32 -11.16 26.15 -12.12
N VAL A 33 -11.95 27.08 -12.67
CA VAL A 33 -12.47 26.98 -14.04
C VAL A 33 -11.43 27.34 -15.10
N ARG A 34 -10.68 28.44 -14.91
CA ARG A 34 -9.68 28.89 -15.90
C ARG A 34 -8.40 28.04 -15.92
N GLY A 35 -8.08 27.38 -14.81
CA GLY A 35 -6.88 26.57 -14.65
C GLY A 35 -7.08 25.07 -14.89
N TYR A 36 -8.32 24.61 -15.07
CA TYR A 36 -8.61 23.18 -15.32
C TYR A 36 -8.19 22.76 -16.72
N HIS A 37 -7.47 21.65 -16.83
CA HIS A 37 -7.01 21.15 -18.12
C HIS A 37 -7.99 20.15 -18.73
N LEU A 38 -8.45 20.45 -19.94
CA LEU A 38 -9.22 19.54 -20.78
C LEU A 38 -8.27 18.64 -21.57
N THR A 39 -7.88 17.49 -21.00
CA THR A 39 -7.29 16.43 -21.81
C THR A 39 -8.35 15.82 -22.73
N PRO A 40 -7.98 15.17 -23.85
CA PRO A 40 -8.94 14.43 -24.68
C PRO A 40 -9.75 13.40 -23.88
N GLU A 41 -9.16 12.83 -22.82
CA GLU A 41 -9.86 11.96 -21.90
C GLU A 41 -10.89 12.69 -21.04
N VAL A 42 -10.51 13.81 -20.42
CA VAL A 42 -11.43 14.67 -19.67
C VAL A 42 -12.56 15.16 -20.56
N GLU A 43 -12.30 15.51 -21.82
CA GLU A 43 -13.35 15.88 -22.78
C GLU A 43 -14.34 14.74 -23.02
N ARG A 44 -13.87 13.49 -23.15
CA ARG A 44 -14.75 12.32 -23.20
C ARG A 44 -15.56 12.16 -21.91
N PHE A 45 -14.96 12.43 -20.75
CA PHE A 45 -15.67 12.38 -19.47
C PHE A 45 -16.75 13.44 -19.38
N LEU A 46 -16.47 14.67 -19.80
CA LEU A 46 -17.46 15.74 -19.84
C LEU A 46 -18.61 15.40 -20.79
N ALA A 47 -18.31 14.87 -21.98
CA ALA A 47 -19.33 14.42 -22.92
C ALA A 47 -20.19 13.27 -22.35
N ALA A 48 -19.56 12.31 -21.65
CA ALA A 48 -20.28 11.22 -21.01
C ALA A 48 -21.17 11.71 -19.86
N VAL A 49 -20.68 12.66 -19.05
CA VAL A 49 -21.47 13.29 -17.98
C VAL A 49 -22.61 14.12 -18.55
N GLU A 50 -22.39 14.88 -19.62
CA GLU A 50 -23.44 15.65 -20.29
C GLU A 50 -24.55 14.74 -20.82
N ALA A 51 -24.19 13.65 -21.51
CA ALA A 51 -25.16 12.66 -21.99
C ALA A 51 -25.92 11.99 -20.83
N TRP A 52 -25.24 11.73 -19.72
CA TRP A 52 -25.84 11.12 -18.52
C TRP A 52 -26.79 12.07 -17.79
N LEU A 53 -26.47 13.36 -17.68
CA LEU A 53 -27.34 14.39 -17.13
C LEU A 53 -28.56 14.68 -18.03
N GLY A 54 -28.45 14.40 -19.32
CA GLY A 54 -29.54 14.55 -20.29
C GLY A 54 -30.61 13.46 -20.22
N GLN A 55 -30.43 12.40 -19.42
CA GLN A 55 -31.42 11.33 -19.28
C GLN A 55 -32.64 11.77 -18.47
N GLU A 56 -33.80 11.17 -18.75
CA GLU A 56 -35.07 11.46 -18.06
C GLU A 56 -34.99 11.14 -16.56
N HIS A 57 -34.27 10.07 -16.24
CA HIS A 57 -33.98 9.63 -14.88
C HIS A 57 -32.48 9.75 -14.62
N GLY A 58 -32.12 9.88 -13.34
CA GLY A 58 -30.74 9.96 -12.92
C GLY A 58 -30.06 8.60 -12.80
N GLY A 59 -29.00 8.57 -12.00
CA GLY A 59 -28.26 7.34 -11.74
C GLY A 59 -27.05 7.57 -10.86
N GLY A 60 -26.29 6.50 -10.65
CA GLY A 60 -24.98 6.56 -10.02
C GLY A 60 -23.84 6.58 -11.04
N ALA A 61 -22.77 7.30 -10.72
CA ALA A 61 -21.53 7.32 -11.46
C ALA A 61 -20.34 7.29 -10.48
N PHE A 62 -19.25 6.67 -10.91
CA PHE A 62 -17.99 6.67 -10.17
C PHE A 62 -16.90 7.40 -10.93
N LEU A 63 -16.21 8.28 -10.22
CA LEU A 63 -14.93 8.83 -10.63
C LEU A 63 -13.83 8.05 -9.92
N VAL A 64 -13.23 7.11 -10.63
CA VAL A 64 -12.18 6.24 -10.10
C VAL A 64 -10.84 6.83 -10.46
N GLY A 65 -9.92 6.85 -9.52
CA GLY A 65 -8.55 7.23 -9.80
C GLY A 65 -7.73 7.12 -8.53
N ALA A 66 -6.45 6.84 -8.66
CA ALA A 66 -5.55 6.80 -7.51
C ALA A 66 -5.49 8.16 -6.77
N TYR A 67 -4.89 8.20 -5.58
CA TYR A 67 -4.78 9.45 -4.82
C TYR A 67 -4.02 10.52 -5.63
N GLY A 68 -4.40 11.80 -5.48
CA GLY A 68 -3.74 12.90 -6.21
C GLY A 68 -3.91 12.88 -7.74
N SER A 69 -4.72 11.98 -8.32
CA SER A 69 -5.09 11.97 -9.76
C SER A 69 -5.93 13.18 -10.20
N GLY A 70 -6.33 14.04 -9.26
CA GLY A 70 -7.14 15.22 -9.55
C GLY A 70 -8.66 14.99 -9.46
N LYS A 71 -9.13 13.92 -8.78
CA LYS A 71 -10.56 13.66 -8.56
C LYS A 71 -11.32 14.87 -8.02
N SER A 72 -10.86 15.42 -6.89
CA SER A 72 -11.46 16.61 -6.26
C SER A 72 -11.46 17.82 -7.19
N HIS A 73 -10.39 18.00 -7.98
CA HIS A 73 -10.30 19.07 -8.96
C HIS A 73 -11.29 18.89 -10.12
N PHE A 74 -11.44 17.65 -10.64
CA PHE A 74 -12.44 17.32 -11.65
C PHE A 74 -13.85 17.57 -11.14
N LEU A 75 -14.18 17.11 -9.93
CA LEU A 75 -15.49 17.35 -9.32
C LEU A 75 -15.76 18.84 -9.13
N ALA A 76 -14.76 19.61 -8.68
CA ALA A 76 -14.89 21.05 -8.51
C ALA A 76 -15.12 21.77 -9.86
N TYR A 77 -14.34 21.43 -10.88
CA TYR A 77 -14.52 21.96 -12.24
C TYR A 77 -15.89 21.62 -12.82
N LEU A 78 -16.31 20.35 -12.70
CA LEU A 78 -17.60 19.88 -13.17
C LEU A 78 -18.75 20.62 -12.48
N SER A 79 -18.64 20.82 -11.17
CA SER A 79 -19.62 21.55 -10.37
C SER A 79 -19.87 22.95 -10.93
N GLU A 80 -18.80 23.68 -11.23
CA GLU A 80 -18.89 25.03 -11.76
C GLU A 80 -19.47 25.09 -13.18
N ARG A 81 -19.02 24.19 -14.07
CA ARG A 81 -19.50 24.14 -15.46
C ARG A 81 -21.01 23.88 -15.54
N ILE A 82 -21.52 22.97 -14.71
CA ILE A 82 -22.95 22.65 -14.66
C ILE A 82 -23.73 23.79 -14.01
N ALA A 83 -23.23 24.35 -12.90
CA ALA A 83 -23.87 25.47 -12.22
C ALA A 83 -23.96 26.73 -13.11
N ALA A 84 -22.97 26.93 -13.98
CA ALA A 84 -22.96 27.99 -14.99
C ALA A 84 -23.87 27.70 -16.21
N GLY A 85 -24.45 26.49 -16.31
CA GLY A 85 -25.27 26.07 -17.45
C GLY A 85 -24.48 25.84 -18.74
N GLU A 86 -23.16 25.62 -18.62
CA GLU A 86 -22.22 25.38 -19.71
C GLU A 86 -22.08 23.88 -20.05
N LEU A 87 -22.61 23.01 -19.19
CA LEU A 87 -22.63 21.55 -19.37
C LEU A 87 -23.97 20.98 -18.87
N GLY A 88 -24.62 20.13 -19.66
CA GLY A 88 -25.83 19.40 -19.26
C GLY A 88 -27.16 20.06 -19.66
N PRO A 89 -28.29 19.61 -19.09
CA PRO A 89 -29.63 20.06 -19.49
C PRO A 89 -29.86 21.53 -19.12
N LYS A 90 -30.77 22.18 -19.85
CA LYS A 90 -31.22 23.56 -19.57
C LYS A 90 -32.70 23.55 -19.19
N PRO A 91 -33.10 23.99 -17.98
CA PRO A 91 -32.26 24.50 -16.88
C PRO A 91 -31.37 23.42 -16.23
N PRO A 92 -30.20 23.80 -15.68
CA PRO A 92 -29.29 22.84 -15.04
C PRO A 92 -29.86 22.29 -13.73
N PRO A 93 -29.47 21.06 -13.33
CA PRO A 93 -29.80 20.55 -12.01
C PRO A 93 -29.08 21.36 -10.92
N ALA A 94 -29.62 21.33 -9.70
CA ALA A 94 -28.88 21.83 -8.55
C ALA A 94 -27.62 20.98 -8.34
N VAL A 95 -26.47 21.59 -8.08
CA VAL A 95 -25.23 20.85 -7.81
C VAL A 95 -24.84 21.04 -6.34
N ILE A 96 -24.70 19.92 -5.62
CA ILE A 96 -24.31 19.91 -4.22
C ILE A 96 -23.00 19.14 -4.06
N PRO A 97 -21.87 19.82 -3.82
CA PRO A 97 -20.62 19.17 -3.47
C PRO A 97 -20.61 18.75 -1.99
N LEU A 98 -20.17 17.51 -1.74
CA LEU A 98 -20.01 16.91 -0.42
C LEU A 98 -18.59 16.35 -0.27
N SER A 99 -17.80 16.95 0.60
CA SER A 99 -16.49 16.45 1.02
C SER A 99 -16.63 15.64 2.31
N LEU A 100 -16.27 14.36 2.29
CA LEU A 100 -16.34 13.49 3.48
C LEU A 100 -15.14 13.63 4.42
N VAL A 101 -14.13 14.44 4.06
CA VAL A 101 -12.89 14.62 4.84
C VAL A 101 -13.14 15.17 6.25
N ASN A 102 -14.12 16.06 6.39
CA ASN A 102 -14.39 16.77 7.64
C ASN A 102 -15.37 16.01 8.56
N HIS A 103 -15.82 14.82 8.15
CA HIS A 103 -16.77 14.01 8.91
C HIS A 103 -16.07 12.90 9.68
N ARG A 104 -16.56 12.61 10.89
CA ARG A 104 -16.04 11.50 11.70
C ARG A 104 -16.49 10.19 11.06
N ALA A 105 -15.60 9.20 11.06
CA ALA A 105 -15.90 7.86 10.58
C ALA A 105 -17.10 7.18 11.27
N SER A 106 -17.44 7.61 12.49
CA SER A 106 -18.58 7.13 13.26
C SER A 106 -19.94 7.65 12.77
N GLU A 107 -19.98 8.77 12.04
CA GLU A 107 -21.23 9.34 11.50
C GLU A 107 -21.76 8.47 10.35
N ALA A 108 -23.08 8.30 10.24
CA ALA A 108 -23.68 7.55 9.13
C ALA A 108 -23.66 8.38 7.84
N LEU A 109 -23.37 7.74 6.71
CA LEU A 109 -23.36 8.42 5.41
C LEU A 109 -24.75 9.00 5.07
N GLU A 110 -25.81 8.30 5.47
CA GLU A 110 -27.20 8.75 5.29
C GLU A 110 -27.45 10.08 5.99
N ASP A 111 -27.03 10.21 7.25
CA ASP A 111 -27.21 11.44 8.04
C ASP A 111 -26.42 12.60 7.45
N ILE A 112 -25.18 12.36 7.02
CA ILE A 112 -24.33 13.37 6.39
C ILE A 112 -24.97 13.88 5.10
N VAL A 113 -25.39 12.95 4.24
CA VAL A 113 -26.03 13.29 2.95
C VAL A 113 -27.34 14.04 3.19
N ALA A 114 -28.18 13.54 4.09
CA ALA A 114 -29.46 14.16 4.46
C ALA A 114 -29.27 15.58 4.99
N ALA A 115 -28.33 15.79 5.92
CA ALA A 115 -28.00 17.12 6.43
C ALA A 115 -27.50 18.06 5.33
N THR A 116 -26.67 17.55 4.41
CA THR A 116 -26.07 18.34 3.32
C THR A 116 -27.11 18.78 2.29
N ILE A 117 -28.03 17.89 1.91
CA ILE A 117 -29.13 18.20 0.99
C ILE A 117 -30.31 18.89 1.69
N GLY A 118 -30.30 18.91 3.03
CA GLY A 118 -31.31 19.53 3.89
C GLY A 118 -32.64 18.77 3.94
N ILE A 119 -32.57 17.43 4.03
CA ILE A 119 -33.72 16.55 4.26
C ILE A 119 -33.67 16.05 5.69
N ASP A 120 -34.84 15.94 6.33
CA ASP A 120 -34.95 15.30 7.64
C ASP A 120 -35.06 13.77 7.47
N ALA A 121 -33.96 13.07 7.69
CA ALA A 121 -33.92 11.60 7.65
C ALA A 121 -34.45 10.95 8.95
N GLY A 122 -34.72 11.73 9.99
CA GLY A 122 -34.90 11.23 11.37
C GLY A 122 -36.32 10.82 11.77
N ALA A 123 -37.35 11.02 10.93
CA ALA A 123 -38.74 10.99 11.39
C ALA A 123 -39.73 10.11 10.60
N GLY A 124 -39.29 9.18 9.74
CA GLY A 124 -40.23 8.33 9.00
C GLY A 124 -39.63 7.33 8.01
N ASP A 125 -40.45 6.85 7.06
CA ASP A 125 -40.00 6.00 5.95
C ASP A 125 -39.02 6.76 5.05
N ARG A 126 -37.89 6.12 4.73
CA ARG A 126 -36.80 6.67 3.92
C ARG A 126 -37.32 7.22 2.59
N ARG A 127 -38.26 6.54 1.93
CA ARG A 127 -38.80 7.00 0.64
C ARG A 127 -39.59 8.31 0.76
N THR A 128 -40.29 8.52 1.87
CA THR A 128 -41.07 9.74 2.12
C THR A 128 -40.16 10.95 2.30
N ALA A 129 -39.08 10.80 3.07
CA ALA A 129 -38.09 11.86 3.25
C ALA A 129 -37.41 12.24 1.92
N TRP A 130 -37.07 11.25 1.10
CA TRP A 130 -36.41 11.45 -0.19
C TRP A 130 -37.35 11.93 -1.31
N ALA A 131 -38.67 11.70 -1.20
CA ALA A 131 -39.65 12.25 -2.13
C ALA A 131 -39.69 13.79 -2.12
N ALA A 132 -39.36 14.42 -0.99
CA ALA A 132 -39.27 15.89 -0.87
C ALA A 132 -38.19 16.51 -1.79
N LEU A 133 -37.25 15.71 -2.31
CA LEU A 133 -36.26 16.18 -3.28
C LEU A 133 -36.89 16.70 -4.56
N ALA A 134 -37.95 16.07 -5.05
CA ALA A 134 -38.58 16.46 -6.31
C ALA A 134 -39.22 17.85 -6.21
N GLU A 135 -39.80 18.19 -5.06
CA GLU A 135 -40.37 19.51 -4.79
C GLU A 135 -39.28 20.57 -4.61
N ARG A 136 -38.19 20.22 -3.91
CA ARG A 136 -37.08 21.15 -3.64
C ARG A 136 -36.20 21.41 -4.87
N PHE A 137 -36.00 20.40 -5.71
CA PHE A 137 -35.14 20.44 -6.88
C PHE A 137 -35.93 19.99 -8.13
N PRO A 138 -36.83 20.85 -8.67
CA PRO A 138 -37.71 20.48 -9.79
C PRO A 138 -36.96 20.17 -11.09
N HIS A 139 -35.72 20.65 -11.21
CA HIS A 139 -34.83 20.37 -12.34
C HIS A 139 -33.83 19.24 -12.05
N GLY A 140 -33.97 18.60 -10.89
CA GLY A 140 -33.12 17.53 -10.40
C GLY A 140 -31.89 17.99 -9.61
N LEU A 141 -31.19 17.03 -9.03
CA LEU A 141 -30.06 17.22 -8.12
C LEU A 141 -28.87 16.38 -8.57
N LEU A 142 -27.70 17.00 -8.70
CA LEU A 142 -26.40 16.34 -8.82
C LEU A 142 -25.67 16.42 -7.48
N LEU A 143 -25.51 15.28 -6.82
CA LEU A 143 -24.71 15.12 -5.61
C LEU A 143 -23.29 14.66 -6.00
N LEU A 144 -22.30 15.51 -5.75
CA LEU A 144 -20.88 15.18 -5.93
C LEU A 144 -20.31 14.74 -4.58
N VAL A 145 -19.85 13.50 -4.47
CA VAL A 145 -19.31 12.94 -3.21
C VAL A 145 -17.83 12.69 -3.37
N ASP A 146 -17.00 13.33 -2.55
CA ASP A 146 -15.55 13.13 -2.55
C ASP A 146 -15.06 12.36 -1.32
N GLU A 147 -13.94 11.66 -1.50
CA GLU A 147 -13.31 10.80 -0.48
C GLU A 147 -14.21 9.67 0.06
N LEU A 148 -15.15 9.17 -0.75
CA LEU A 148 -16.07 8.09 -0.35
C LEU A 148 -15.32 6.81 0.04
N SER A 149 -14.29 6.42 -0.72
CA SER A 149 -13.51 5.22 -0.41
C SER A 149 -12.79 5.32 0.93
N GLU A 150 -12.22 6.48 1.26
CA GLU A 150 -11.50 6.69 2.52
C GLU A 150 -12.47 6.71 3.70
N PHE A 151 -13.61 7.39 3.54
CA PHE A 151 -14.67 7.42 4.55
C PHE A 151 -15.17 6.01 4.88
N LEU A 152 -15.45 5.18 3.86
CA LEU A 152 -15.88 3.79 4.06
C LEU A 152 -14.79 2.94 4.72
N ARG A 153 -13.52 3.09 4.30
CA ARG A 153 -12.38 2.36 4.89
C ARG A 153 -12.19 2.69 6.36
N SER A 154 -12.43 3.93 6.76
CA SER A 154 -12.24 4.41 8.13
C SER A 154 -13.32 3.94 9.12
N LYS A 155 -14.37 3.24 8.66
CA LYS A 155 -15.52 2.85 9.49
C LYS A 155 -15.10 2.01 10.70
N PRO A 156 -15.57 2.35 11.91
CA PRO A 156 -15.09 1.73 13.15
C PRO A 156 -15.53 0.27 13.30
N THR A 157 -16.59 -0.15 12.60
CA THR A 157 -17.13 -1.51 12.68
C THR A 157 -17.60 -2.01 11.30
N PRO A 158 -17.56 -3.34 11.06
CA PRO A 158 -18.14 -3.93 9.86
C PRO A 158 -19.65 -3.67 9.71
N ALA A 159 -20.38 -3.49 10.82
CA ALA A 159 -21.81 -3.19 10.79
C ALA A 159 -22.09 -1.81 10.19
N ALA A 160 -21.39 -0.77 10.70
CA ALA A 160 -21.49 0.60 10.18
C ALA A 160 -21.11 0.68 8.70
N PHE A 161 -20.02 0.02 8.31
CA PHE A 161 -19.62 -0.09 6.91
C PHE A 161 -20.72 -0.70 6.02
N ASN A 162 -21.32 -1.82 6.44
CA ASN A 162 -22.37 -2.48 5.67
C ASN A 162 -23.66 -1.66 5.58
N GLU A 163 -23.96 -0.84 6.57
CA GLU A 163 -25.10 0.08 6.58
C GLU A 163 -24.92 1.20 5.55
N ASP A 164 -23.75 1.84 5.50
CA ASP A 164 -23.44 2.86 4.49
C ASP A 164 -23.47 2.28 3.07
N VAL A 165 -23.00 1.05 2.90
CA VAL A 165 -23.10 0.31 1.63
C VAL A 165 -24.56 0.10 1.21
N ARG A 166 -25.45 -0.24 2.15
CA ARG A 166 -26.89 -0.37 1.87
C ARG A 166 -27.52 0.97 1.51
N PHE A 167 -27.07 2.04 2.16
CA PHE A 167 -27.51 3.38 1.82
C PHE A 167 -27.08 3.78 0.40
N LEU A 168 -25.83 3.50 -0.01
CA LEU A 168 -25.37 3.70 -1.38
C LEU A 168 -26.18 2.89 -2.42
N GLN A 169 -26.62 1.68 -2.07
CA GLN A 169 -27.52 0.89 -2.90
C GLN A 169 -28.89 1.53 -3.04
N PHE A 170 -29.47 1.97 -1.92
CA PHE A 170 -30.73 2.71 -1.91
C PHE A 170 -30.65 3.96 -2.79
N LEU A 171 -29.59 4.76 -2.63
CA LEU A 171 -29.34 5.95 -3.43
C LEU A 171 -29.31 5.65 -4.94
N GLY A 172 -28.55 4.62 -5.33
CA GLY A 172 -28.45 4.22 -6.73
C GLY A 172 -29.75 3.66 -7.30
N GLU A 173 -30.58 3.00 -6.48
CA GLU A 173 -31.92 2.55 -6.89
C GLU A 173 -32.89 3.71 -7.03
N TRP A 174 -32.93 4.60 -6.04
CA TRP A 174 -33.79 5.79 -6.04
C TRP A 174 -33.49 6.69 -7.23
N ALA A 175 -32.20 6.85 -7.57
CA ALA A 175 -31.74 7.64 -8.70
C ALA A 175 -32.26 7.15 -10.06
N ARG A 176 -32.61 5.86 -10.22
CA ARG A 176 -33.13 5.33 -11.49
C ARG A 176 -34.56 5.74 -11.81
N ASP A 177 -35.31 6.14 -10.80
CA ASP A 177 -36.72 6.54 -10.92
C ASP A 177 -36.91 8.04 -10.69
N ASN A 178 -35.84 8.79 -10.40
CA ASN A 178 -35.87 10.19 -10.02
C ASN A 178 -34.76 10.99 -10.73
N ARG A 179 -34.93 12.31 -10.87
CA ARG A 179 -33.88 13.21 -11.40
C ARG A 179 -32.78 13.48 -10.36
N LEU A 180 -32.16 12.41 -9.88
CA LEU A 180 -31.07 12.42 -8.91
C LEU A 180 -29.82 11.77 -9.53
N TRP A 181 -28.76 12.55 -9.69
CA TRP A 181 -27.48 12.10 -10.18
C TRP A 181 -26.48 12.08 -9.03
N ILE A 182 -25.73 10.99 -8.90
CA ILE A 182 -24.72 10.84 -7.85
C ILE A 182 -23.40 10.54 -8.54
N LEU A 183 -22.41 11.43 -8.40
CA LEU A 183 -21.06 11.18 -8.86
C LEU A 183 -20.13 11.08 -7.64
N ALA A 184 -19.65 9.87 -7.36
CA ALA A 184 -18.81 9.60 -6.21
C ALA A 184 -17.36 9.29 -6.60
N ALA A 185 -16.39 9.93 -5.95
CA ALA A 185 -14.97 9.67 -6.12
C ALA A 185 -14.52 8.43 -5.33
N LEU A 186 -13.86 7.50 -6.01
CA LEU A 186 -13.30 6.27 -5.45
C LEU A 186 -11.81 6.11 -5.78
N GLN A 187 -11.07 5.45 -4.89
CA GLN A 187 -9.68 5.05 -5.11
C GLN A 187 -9.59 3.69 -5.86
N GLU A 188 -8.56 3.53 -6.71
CA GLU A 188 -8.34 2.31 -7.52
C GLU A 188 -8.11 1.03 -6.70
N GLU A 189 -7.52 1.13 -5.51
CA GLU A 189 -7.11 -0.03 -4.69
C GLU A 189 -8.26 -0.83 -4.09
N MET A 190 -9.50 -0.31 -4.13
CA MET A 190 -10.69 -1.08 -3.72
C MET A 190 -10.96 -2.31 -4.61
N GLU A 191 -10.22 -2.49 -5.71
CA GLU A 191 -10.42 -3.60 -6.63
C GLU A 191 -9.51 -4.83 -6.37
N HIS A 192 -8.40 -4.73 -5.63
CA HIS A 192 -7.37 -5.79 -5.64
C HIS A 192 -6.82 -6.31 -4.30
N THR A 193 -7.01 -5.65 -3.15
CA THR A 193 -6.38 -6.10 -1.88
C THR A 193 -7.38 -6.34 -0.75
N GLY A 194 -8.12 -7.44 -0.83
CA GLY A 194 -8.84 -7.99 0.31
C GLY A 194 -10.05 -8.84 -0.05
N ARG A 195 -10.10 -10.10 0.43
CA ARG A 195 -11.22 -11.05 0.22
C ARG A 195 -12.59 -10.53 0.71
N LEU A 196 -12.65 -9.41 1.45
CA LEU A 196 -13.86 -8.81 2.00
C LEU A 196 -14.40 -7.61 1.19
N GLU A 197 -13.56 -6.88 0.43
CA GLU A 197 -13.95 -5.64 -0.27
C GLU A 197 -14.59 -5.89 -1.65
N SER A 198 -14.15 -6.95 -2.35
CA SER A 198 -14.63 -7.27 -3.70
C SER A 198 -16.12 -7.68 -3.78
N ALA A 199 -16.71 -8.18 -2.70
CA ALA A 199 -18.13 -8.58 -2.67
C ALA A 199 -19.07 -7.38 -2.49
N VAL A 200 -18.57 -6.29 -1.93
CA VAL A 200 -19.35 -5.09 -1.57
C VAL A 200 -19.38 -4.12 -2.73
N TYR A 201 -18.22 -3.88 -3.35
CA TYR A 201 -18.13 -3.10 -4.59
C TYR A 201 -18.97 -3.72 -5.71
N ARG A 202 -18.97 -5.05 -5.86
CA ARG A 202 -19.88 -5.75 -6.80
C ARG A 202 -21.36 -5.44 -6.57
N LYS A 203 -21.81 -5.30 -5.32
CA LYS A 203 -23.23 -5.03 -5.01
C LYS A 203 -23.66 -3.62 -5.40
N ILE A 204 -22.73 -2.66 -5.38
CA ILE A 204 -23.01 -1.26 -5.72
C ILE A 204 -22.75 -0.99 -7.21
N LYS A 205 -21.77 -1.66 -7.83
CA LYS A 205 -21.35 -1.45 -9.23
C LYS A 205 -22.50 -1.50 -10.24
N ASP A 206 -23.43 -2.45 -10.10
CA ASP A 206 -24.56 -2.58 -11.03
C ASP A 206 -25.55 -1.38 -10.98
N ARG A 207 -25.47 -0.57 -9.92
CA ARG A 207 -26.30 0.63 -9.70
C ARG A 207 -25.58 1.93 -10.12
N TYR A 208 -24.29 1.85 -10.42
CA TYR A 208 -23.43 2.99 -10.80
C TYR A 208 -22.76 2.69 -12.15
N PRO A 209 -23.52 2.71 -13.27
CA PRO A 209 -23.06 2.21 -14.56
C PRO A 209 -21.99 3.09 -15.22
N LEU A 210 -21.95 4.40 -14.94
CA LEU A 210 -20.95 5.30 -15.51
C LEU A 210 -19.68 5.26 -14.67
N ARG A 211 -18.55 4.85 -15.26
CA ARG A 211 -17.24 4.84 -14.62
C ARG A 211 -16.27 5.70 -15.42
N LEU A 212 -15.78 6.75 -14.78
CA LEU A 212 -14.76 7.67 -15.30
C LEU A 212 -13.45 7.31 -14.59
N VAL A 213 -12.37 7.03 -15.32
CA VAL A 213 -11.09 6.59 -14.72
C VAL A 213 -10.02 7.63 -14.98
N LEU A 214 -9.55 8.33 -13.95
CA LEU A 214 -8.45 9.30 -14.07
C LEU A 214 -7.11 8.55 -14.04
N GLU A 215 -6.52 8.34 -15.22
CA GLU A 215 -5.23 7.65 -15.37
C GLU A 215 -4.01 8.47 -14.87
N PRO A 216 -2.88 7.81 -14.55
CA PRO A 216 -1.64 8.48 -14.14
C PRO A 216 -1.05 9.43 -15.21
N SER A 217 -1.29 9.16 -16.50
CA SER A 217 -0.83 9.99 -17.64
C SER A 217 -1.24 11.47 -17.53
N HIS A 218 -2.23 11.79 -16.69
CA HIS A 218 -2.62 13.16 -16.36
C HIS A 218 -1.52 13.99 -15.69
N VAL A 219 -0.64 13.40 -14.88
CA VAL A 219 0.39 14.15 -14.14
C VAL A 219 1.47 14.68 -15.09
N GLU A 220 1.92 13.87 -16.05
CA GLU A 220 2.91 14.29 -17.05
C GLU A 220 2.41 15.51 -17.84
N HIS A 221 1.18 15.43 -18.36
CA HIS A 221 0.56 16.53 -19.11
C HIS A 221 0.31 17.75 -18.23
N LEU A 222 -0.14 17.55 -16.99
CA LEU A 222 -0.31 18.64 -16.02
C LEU A 222 1.01 19.37 -15.75
N VAL A 223 2.13 18.64 -15.64
CA VAL A 223 3.43 19.26 -15.45
C VAL A 223 3.89 19.97 -16.73
N ALA A 224 3.92 19.25 -17.86
CA ALA A 224 4.49 19.71 -19.12
C ALA A 224 3.75 20.90 -19.73
N ASP A 225 2.42 20.88 -19.68
CA ASP A 225 1.58 21.83 -20.42
C ASP A 225 1.07 22.98 -19.53
N HIS A 226 1.12 22.83 -18.21
CA HIS A 226 0.42 23.74 -17.27
C HIS A 226 1.26 24.30 -16.14
N LEU A 227 2.26 23.57 -15.68
CA LEU A 227 3.20 24.07 -14.68
C LEU A 227 4.41 24.70 -15.35
N LEU A 228 4.95 24.06 -16.38
CA LEU A 228 6.14 24.52 -17.09
C LEU A 228 5.76 25.50 -18.20
N GLU A 229 6.29 26.71 -18.14
CA GLU A 229 6.18 27.72 -19.18
C GLU A 229 7.53 27.86 -19.90
N ARG A 230 7.51 27.70 -21.23
CA ARG A 230 8.70 27.70 -22.09
C ARG A 230 8.90 29.08 -22.71
N LYS A 231 10.09 29.65 -22.55
CA LYS A 231 10.44 30.96 -23.11
C LYS A 231 11.09 30.82 -24.49
N PRO A 232 11.17 31.92 -25.28
CA PRO A 232 11.85 31.90 -26.57
C PRO A 232 13.28 31.34 -26.48
N GLY A 233 13.62 30.44 -27.40
CA GLY A 233 14.92 29.75 -27.43
C GLY A 233 14.98 28.45 -26.61
N PHE A 234 13.90 28.06 -25.95
CA PHE A 234 13.80 26.77 -25.25
C PHE A 234 13.99 25.58 -26.19
N ASP A 235 13.24 25.52 -27.30
CA ASP A 235 13.23 24.35 -28.20
C ASP A 235 14.63 24.05 -28.77
N GLU A 236 15.35 25.08 -29.20
CA GLU A 236 16.71 24.93 -29.72
C GLU A 236 17.69 24.47 -28.63
N ALA A 237 17.55 24.99 -27.41
CA ALA A 237 18.42 24.63 -26.28
C ALA A 237 18.14 23.21 -25.76
N VAL A 238 16.88 22.80 -25.69
CA VAL A 238 16.48 21.46 -25.21
C VAL A 238 16.80 20.40 -26.26
N ASN A 239 16.70 20.71 -27.56
CA ASN A 239 17.11 19.80 -28.62
C ASN A 239 18.60 19.46 -28.53
N ARG A 240 19.47 20.48 -28.36
CA ARG A 240 20.90 20.25 -28.10
C ARG A 240 21.16 19.42 -26.84
N LEU A 241 20.42 19.69 -25.76
CA LEU A 241 20.51 18.89 -24.54
C LEU A 241 20.17 17.42 -24.81
N THR A 242 19.10 17.15 -25.56
CA THR A 242 18.72 15.77 -25.87
C THR A 242 19.73 15.06 -26.77
N GLU A 243 20.38 15.77 -27.70
CA GLU A 243 21.48 15.23 -28.50
C GLU A 243 22.70 14.88 -27.63
N ASP A 244 23.02 15.73 -26.65
CA ASP A 244 24.10 15.46 -25.69
C ASP A 244 23.79 14.25 -24.80
N LEU A 245 22.54 14.12 -24.34
CA LEU A 245 22.09 12.99 -23.55
C LEU A 245 22.11 11.68 -24.34
N ASP A 246 21.66 11.70 -25.60
CA ASP A 246 21.68 10.53 -26.48
C ASP A 246 23.12 10.04 -26.75
N ARG A 247 24.07 10.97 -26.85
CA ARG A 247 25.51 10.63 -26.98
C ARG A 247 26.14 10.15 -25.68
N ALA A 248 25.66 10.60 -24.52
CA ALA A 248 26.26 10.30 -23.23
C ALA A 248 25.70 9.02 -22.58
N LEU A 249 24.49 8.61 -22.95
CA LEU A 249 23.79 7.48 -22.37
C LEU A 249 23.64 6.35 -23.39
N PRO A 250 23.59 5.08 -22.96
CA PRO A 250 23.32 3.97 -23.87
C PRO A 250 21.95 4.12 -24.56
N ALA A 251 21.90 3.69 -25.83
CA ALA A 251 20.72 3.85 -26.69
C ALA A 251 19.43 3.27 -26.07
N GLY A 252 18.32 4.00 -26.25
CA GLY A 252 16.98 3.56 -25.84
C GLY A 252 16.70 3.63 -24.33
N MET A 253 17.60 4.22 -23.54
CA MET A 253 17.45 4.26 -22.08
C MET A 253 16.69 5.46 -21.53
N VAL A 254 16.54 6.52 -22.33
CA VAL A 254 15.80 7.72 -21.97
C VAL A 254 14.85 8.07 -23.11
N ALA A 255 13.58 8.30 -22.76
CA ALA A 255 12.58 8.79 -23.71
C ALA A 255 12.85 10.28 -24.01
N LEU A 256 13.69 10.56 -25.02
CA LEU A 256 14.14 11.92 -25.35
C LEU A 256 12.98 12.87 -25.65
N ASP A 257 11.89 12.40 -26.27
CA ASP A 257 10.71 13.24 -26.51
C ASP A 257 10.01 13.64 -25.21
N ALA A 258 9.95 12.75 -24.22
CA ALA A 258 9.44 13.09 -22.90
C ALA A 258 10.37 14.08 -22.18
N VAL A 259 11.70 13.96 -22.35
CA VAL A 259 12.65 14.95 -21.83
C VAL A 259 12.41 16.33 -22.43
N ARG A 260 12.21 16.44 -23.76
CA ARG A 260 11.90 17.72 -24.42
C ARG A 260 10.65 18.37 -23.86
N ARG A 261 9.64 17.57 -23.53
CA ARG A 261 8.37 18.07 -22.96
C ARG A 261 8.50 18.50 -21.51
N LEU A 262 9.25 17.75 -20.70
CA LEU A 262 9.27 17.87 -19.24
C LEU A 262 10.45 18.65 -18.66
N TYR A 263 11.45 19.04 -19.48
CA TYR A 263 12.63 19.73 -18.97
C TYR A 263 12.25 20.97 -18.14
N PRO A 264 12.76 21.12 -16.89
CA PRO A 264 13.97 20.49 -16.33
C PRO A 264 13.77 19.16 -15.57
N ILE A 265 12.63 18.49 -15.71
CA ILE A 265 12.29 17.28 -14.96
C ILE A 265 12.63 16.03 -15.77
N HIS A 266 13.28 15.05 -15.14
CA HIS A 266 13.51 13.76 -15.77
C HIS A 266 12.19 12.96 -15.83
N PRO A 267 11.80 12.36 -16.97
CA PRO A 267 10.50 11.67 -17.10
C PRO A 267 10.28 10.58 -16.03
N VAL A 268 11.34 9.79 -15.77
CA VAL A 268 11.31 8.73 -14.74
C VAL A 268 11.07 9.28 -13.32
N THR A 269 11.31 10.57 -13.06
CA THR A 269 11.00 11.17 -11.76
C THR A 269 9.50 11.18 -11.50
N LEU A 270 8.69 11.50 -12.51
CA LEU A 270 7.23 11.45 -12.38
C LEU A 270 6.74 9.99 -12.35
N GLU A 271 7.29 9.13 -13.21
CA GLU A 271 6.97 7.69 -13.24
C GLU A 271 7.21 7.03 -11.88
N LEU A 272 8.40 7.18 -11.29
CA LEU A 272 8.71 6.59 -9.99
C LEU A 272 7.89 7.20 -8.87
N LEU A 273 7.62 8.51 -8.92
CA LEU A 273 6.79 9.18 -7.93
C LEU A 273 5.35 8.64 -7.92
N GLU A 274 4.82 8.31 -9.09
CA GLU A 274 3.53 7.63 -9.21
C GLU A 274 3.59 6.19 -8.68
N GLU A 275 4.67 5.45 -8.96
CA GLU A 275 4.84 4.08 -8.48
C GLU A 275 4.89 3.99 -6.95
N VAL A 276 5.48 4.97 -6.27
CA VAL A 276 5.64 4.99 -4.80
C VAL A 276 4.61 5.87 -4.11
N ARG A 277 3.61 6.37 -4.84
CA ARG A 277 2.70 7.39 -4.31
C ARG A 277 1.94 6.92 -3.07
N ASP A 278 1.47 5.67 -3.04
CA ASP A 278 0.62 5.14 -1.96
C ASP A 278 1.33 5.20 -0.59
N ILE A 279 2.66 5.25 -0.61
CA ILE A 279 3.52 5.42 0.56
C ILE A 279 3.55 6.88 1.04
N PHE A 280 3.45 7.87 0.15
CA PHE A 280 3.65 9.29 0.46
C PHE A 280 2.34 10.13 0.52
N SER A 281 1.19 9.45 0.43
CA SER A 281 -0.11 9.96 -0.03
C SER A 281 -1.02 10.67 1.00
N GLN A 282 -0.52 11.53 1.88
CA GLN A 282 -1.43 12.25 2.82
C GLN A 282 -1.61 13.75 2.56
N THR A 283 -0.83 14.39 1.69
CA THR A 283 -1.01 15.84 1.36
C THR A 283 -0.10 16.38 0.24
N ARG A 284 0.86 15.59 -0.25
CA ARG A 284 2.00 16.06 -1.07
C ARG A 284 2.14 15.22 -2.34
N GLY A 285 1.47 15.64 -3.40
CA GLY A 285 1.47 14.96 -4.71
C GLY A 285 2.65 15.33 -5.62
N ALA A 286 2.63 14.81 -6.85
CA ALA A 286 3.64 15.12 -7.86
C ALA A 286 3.78 16.62 -8.16
N VAL A 287 2.65 17.34 -8.18
CA VAL A 287 2.61 18.80 -8.33
C VAL A 287 3.34 19.51 -7.18
N ASP A 288 3.12 19.08 -5.93
CA ASP A 288 3.80 19.63 -4.76
C ASP A 288 5.32 19.44 -4.85
N LEU A 289 5.76 18.24 -5.23
CA LEU A 289 7.18 17.96 -5.46
C LEU A 289 7.75 18.86 -6.56
N VAL A 290 7.07 18.96 -7.71
CA VAL A 290 7.50 19.78 -8.84
C VAL A 290 7.61 21.25 -8.43
N ILE A 291 6.56 21.82 -7.85
CA ILE A 291 6.51 23.23 -7.44
C ILE A 291 7.58 23.51 -6.37
N THR A 292 7.60 22.72 -5.29
CA THR A 292 8.55 22.90 -4.17
C THR A 292 9.99 22.79 -4.65
N ARG A 293 10.30 21.81 -5.51
CA ARG A 293 11.68 21.61 -5.99
C ARG A 293 12.09 22.65 -7.01
N LEU A 294 11.22 23.02 -7.95
CA LEU A 294 11.58 23.98 -8.99
C LEU A 294 11.65 25.42 -8.46
N LEU A 295 10.65 25.85 -7.68
CA LEU A 295 10.58 27.20 -7.12
C LEU A 295 11.36 27.35 -5.81
N GLY A 296 11.65 26.26 -5.11
CA GLY A 296 12.27 26.26 -3.78
C GLY A 296 11.24 26.45 -2.67
N ASP A 297 11.65 26.13 -1.45
CA ASP A 297 10.90 26.33 -0.22
C ASP A 297 11.87 26.66 0.92
N PRO A 298 12.05 27.94 1.27
CA PRO A 298 12.94 28.36 2.35
C PRO A 298 12.56 27.79 3.72
N ALA A 299 11.28 27.55 3.99
CA ALA A 299 10.83 26.99 5.27
C ALA A 299 11.29 25.54 5.44
N ARG A 300 11.44 24.81 4.33
CA ARG A 300 11.98 23.45 4.28
C ARG A 300 13.48 23.40 3.94
N GLY A 301 14.14 24.55 3.79
CA GLY A 301 15.54 24.62 3.39
C GLY A 301 15.81 24.13 1.96
N VAL A 302 14.82 24.19 1.07
CA VAL A 302 14.92 23.74 -0.32
C VAL A 302 15.28 24.92 -1.22
N GLU A 303 16.44 24.87 -1.86
CA GLU A 303 16.83 25.88 -2.85
C GLU A 303 16.08 25.72 -4.19
N PRO A 304 15.79 26.82 -4.91
CA PRO A 304 15.10 26.76 -6.20
C PRO A 304 15.92 26.02 -7.26
N PHE A 305 15.41 24.90 -7.80
CA PHE A 305 16.12 24.18 -8.85
C PHE A 305 16.23 24.99 -10.15
N LEU A 306 15.30 25.91 -10.41
CA LEU A 306 15.36 26.80 -11.58
C LEU A 306 16.58 27.74 -11.57
N ASP A 307 17.24 27.95 -10.44
CA ASP A 307 18.49 28.72 -10.35
C ASP A 307 19.73 27.95 -10.81
N ARG A 308 19.61 26.64 -11.04
CA ARG A 308 20.73 25.79 -11.43
C ARG A 308 21.14 26.01 -12.89
N PRO A 309 22.38 25.63 -13.25
CA PRO A 309 22.86 25.69 -14.63
C PRO A 309 21.99 24.85 -15.59
N TRP A 310 21.85 25.33 -16.82
CA TRP A 310 21.22 24.61 -17.91
C TRP A 310 21.90 23.25 -18.14
N GLY A 311 21.10 22.23 -18.42
CA GLY A 311 21.54 20.84 -18.59
C GLY A 311 21.49 20.00 -17.32
N GLU A 312 21.35 20.60 -16.13
CA GLU A 312 20.94 19.84 -14.95
C GLU A 312 19.46 19.45 -15.04
N MET A 313 19.11 18.31 -14.43
CA MET A 313 17.77 17.77 -14.42
C MET A 313 17.35 17.36 -13.01
N LEU A 314 16.06 17.53 -12.71
CA LEU A 314 15.43 17.02 -11.51
C LEU A 314 15.21 15.50 -11.65
N THR A 315 16.17 14.72 -11.16
CA THR A 315 16.22 13.25 -11.26
C THR A 315 15.52 12.56 -10.10
N PRO A 316 15.21 11.25 -10.19
CA PRO A 316 14.30 10.61 -9.24
C PRO A 316 14.80 10.60 -7.79
N ASP A 317 16.11 10.67 -7.55
CA ASP A 317 16.69 10.68 -6.20
C ASP A 317 16.15 11.82 -5.31
N VAL A 318 15.64 12.91 -5.89
CA VAL A 318 15.04 14.01 -5.13
C VAL A 318 13.72 13.62 -4.44
N ILE A 319 13.07 12.54 -4.87
CA ILE A 319 11.83 12.02 -4.25
C ILE A 319 12.13 11.64 -2.80
N VAL A 320 13.23 10.91 -2.57
CA VAL A 320 13.64 10.52 -1.21
C VAL A 320 13.88 11.74 -0.33
N ASP A 321 14.51 12.78 -0.87
CA ASP A 321 14.74 14.02 -0.12
C ASP A 321 13.44 14.79 0.13
N HIS A 322 12.46 14.72 -0.78
CA HIS A 322 11.23 15.50 -0.68
C HIS A 322 10.29 14.94 0.38
N PHE A 323 10.39 13.64 0.64
CA PHE A 323 9.57 12.94 1.61
C PHE A 323 10.35 12.46 2.82
N GLU A 324 11.56 12.99 3.06
CA GLU A 324 12.42 12.56 4.18
C GLU A 324 11.71 12.64 5.54
N ASP A 325 10.86 13.64 5.75
CA ASP A 325 10.08 13.78 6.98
C ASP A 325 9.03 12.68 7.15
N LEU A 326 8.46 12.16 6.05
CA LEU A 326 7.52 11.03 6.10
C LEU A 326 8.21 9.72 6.47
N PHE A 327 9.49 9.56 6.13
CA PHE A 327 10.25 8.35 6.47
C PHE A 327 10.36 8.15 7.99
N GLU A 328 10.36 9.24 8.76
CA GLU A 328 10.42 9.19 10.23
C GLU A 328 9.05 8.99 10.89
N LEU A 329 7.96 9.23 10.16
CA LEU A 329 6.59 9.17 10.69
C LEU A 329 5.92 7.82 10.46
N GLN A 330 6.25 7.11 9.38
CA GLN A 330 5.59 5.87 8.99
C GLN A 330 6.34 4.63 9.50
N PRO A 331 5.70 3.72 10.26
CA PRO A 331 6.32 2.50 10.79
C PRO A 331 7.05 1.66 9.74
N GLU A 332 6.49 1.56 8.54
CA GLU A 332 6.99 0.78 7.41
C GLU A 332 8.29 1.36 6.83
N LEU A 333 8.51 2.67 6.98
CA LEU A 333 9.69 3.38 6.47
C LEU A 333 10.80 3.56 7.51
N LEU A 334 10.51 3.31 8.80
CA LEU A 334 11.50 3.43 9.87
C LEU A 334 12.80 2.64 9.62
N PRO A 335 12.80 1.42 9.04
CA PRO A 335 14.05 0.74 8.71
C PRO A 335 14.95 1.55 7.75
N LEU A 336 14.36 2.29 6.82
CA LEU A 336 15.11 3.17 5.92
C LEU A 336 15.63 4.41 6.68
N ALA A 337 14.74 5.07 7.42
CA ALA A 337 15.00 6.33 8.11
C ALA A 337 16.03 6.20 9.24
N GLN A 338 15.87 5.17 10.07
CA GLN A 338 16.63 5.02 11.32
C GLN A 338 17.85 4.11 11.17
N ARG A 339 17.91 3.26 10.13
CA ARG A 339 18.98 2.27 9.96
C ARG A 339 19.76 2.48 8.67
N LEU A 340 19.11 2.37 7.51
CA LEU A 340 19.81 2.45 6.21
C LEU A 340 20.51 3.81 6.00
N LEU A 341 19.74 4.89 6.01
CA LEU A 341 20.26 6.23 5.70
C LEU A 341 21.31 6.69 6.73
N PRO A 342 21.12 6.53 8.06
CA PRO A 342 22.12 6.92 9.05
C PRO A 342 23.38 6.04 9.03
N HIS A 343 23.26 4.76 8.65
CA HIS A 343 24.43 3.90 8.45
C HIS A 343 25.29 4.43 7.30
N TYR A 344 24.71 4.60 6.12
CA TYR A 344 25.47 5.07 4.96
C TYR A 344 25.94 6.52 5.09
N ARG A 345 25.22 7.40 5.81
CA ARG A 345 25.74 8.75 6.14
C ARG A 345 27.10 8.71 6.84
N ARG A 346 27.33 7.70 7.69
CA ARG A 346 28.60 7.53 8.44
C ARG A 346 29.67 6.80 7.63
N THR A 347 29.29 5.79 6.84
CA THR A 347 30.26 4.93 6.14
C THR A 347 30.59 5.38 4.71
N MET A 348 29.81 6.29 4.11
CA MET A 348 30.02 6.74 2.73
C MET A 348 31.38 7.40 2.48
N GLU A 349 31.98 8.04 3.48
CA GLU A 349 33.32 8.63 3.37
C GLU A 349 34.41 7.56 3.26
N GLU A 350 34.29 6.48 4.03
CA GLU A 350 35.21 5.35 4.00
C GLU A 350 35.07 4.56 2.69
N LEU A 351 33.83 4.26 2.29
CA LEU A 351 33.52 3.52 1.05
C LEU A 351 33.90 4.33 -0.20
N PHE A 352 33.74 5.65 -0.17
CA PHE A 352 34.01 6.53 -1.31
C PHE A 352 34.79 7.79 -0.88
N PRO A 353 36.12 7.72 -0.78
CA PRO A 353 36.94 8.84 -0.31
C PRO A 353 36.87 10.10 -1.19
N LYS A 354 36.64 9.94 -2.51
CA LYS A 354 36.57 11.07 -3.45
C LYS A 354 35.22 11.79 -3.34
N PRO A 355 35.16 13.11 -3.04
CA PRO A 355 33.90 13.82 -2.80
C PRO A 355 32.88 13.73 -3.94
N ALA A 356 33.32 13.81 -5.20
CA ALA A 356 32.43 13.69 -6.36
C ALA A 356 31.80 12.29 -6.48
N ARG A 357 32.60 11.24 -6.25
CA ARG A 357 32.12 9.85 -6.27
C ARG A 357 31.20 9.57 -5.09
N ARG A 358 31.50 10.12 -3.92
CA ARG A 358 30.67 10.05 -2.71
C ARG A 358 29.28 10.67 -2.93
N ARG A 359 29.21 11.87 -3.51
CA ARG A 359 27.92 12.50 -3.86
C ARG A 359 27.12 11.64 -4.84
N LEU A 360 27.76 11.09 -5.86
CA LEU A 360 27.10 10.20 -6.82
C LEU A 360 26.61 8.91 -6.14
N ALA A 361 27.42 8.30 -5.27
CA ALA A 361 27.04 7.10 -4.53
C ALA A 361 25.83 7.33 -3.62
N TRP A 362 25.75 8.50 -2.98
CA TRP A 362 24.57 8.89 -2.21
C TRP A 362 23.30 8.97 -3.08
N ARG A 363 23.40 9.54 -4.29
CA ARG A 363 22.27 9.59 -5.24
C ARG A 363 21.86 8.19 -5.71
N VAL A 364 22.83 7.32 -6.02
CA VAL A 364 22.58 5.91 -6.37
C VAL A 364 21.89 5.15 -5.24
N LEU A 365 22.29 5.37 -3.99
CA LEU A 365 21.62 4.76 -2.82
C LEU A 365 20.15 5.19 -2.73
N LYS A 366 19.83 6.46 -3.00
CA LYS A 366 18.43 6.93 -3.04
C LYS A 366 17.63 6.26 -4.15
N LEU A 367 18.23 6.00 -5.31
CA LEU A 367 17.56 5.22 -6.35
C LEU A 367 17.30 3.77 -5.91
N LEU A 368 18.20 3.16 -5.14
CA LEU A 368 17.96 1.83 -4.54
C LEU A 368 16.81 1.86 -3.53
N VAL A 369 16.68 2.94 -2.76
CA VAL A 369 15.54 3.17 -1.87
C VAL A 369 14.24 3.21 -2.68
N LEU A 370 14.17 4.01 -3.75
CA LEU A 370 12.97 4.09 -4.58
C LEU A 370 12.64 2.77 -5.27
N ALA A 371 13.65 2.05 -5.77
CA ALA A 371 13.47 0.72 -6.35
C ALA A 371 12.99 -0.32 -5.33
N HIS A 372 13.31 -0.14 -4.03
CA HIS A 372 12.80 -0.98 -2.95
C HIS A 372 11.38 -0.63 -2.53
N LEU A 373 11.02 0.65 -2.58
CA LEU A 373 9.69 1.14 -2.25
C LEU A 373 8.67 0.89 -3.37
N SER A 374 9.10 0.83 -4.62
CA SER A 374 8.19 0.62 -5.75
C SER A 374 7.65 -0.82 -5.78
N PRO A 375 6.32 -1.00 -5.90
CA PRO A 375 5.69 -2.31 -6.03
C PRO A 375 5.94 -2.95 -7.40
N ARG A 376 6.41 -2.16 -8.39
CA ARG A 376 6.63 -2.60 -9.78
C ARG A 376 8.09 -2.96 -10.07
N ARG A 377 8.99 -2.76 -9.11
CA ARG A 377 10.43 -2.91 -9.33
C ARG A 377 10.98 -4.03 -8.44
N GLU A 378 11.79 -4.89 -9.06
CA GLU A 378 12.53 -5.91 -8.33
C GLU A 378 13.97 -5.48 -8.00
N GLY A 379 14.27 -4.18 -8.02
CA GLY A 379 15.63 -3.66 -7.85
C GLY A 379 16.18 -2.96 -9.07
N LEU A 380 17.42 -2.50 -8.94
CA LEU A 380 18.05 -1.53 -9.84
C LEU A 380 19.30 -2.12 -10.48
N ASP A 381 19.47 -1.95 -11.79
CA ASP A 381 20.74 -2.23 -12.46
C ASP A 381 21.52 -0.94 -12.75
N ALA A 382 22.82 -1.07 -13.08
CA ALA A 382 23.66 0.09 -13.36
C ALA A 382 23.21 0.89 -14.59
N ARG A 383 22.57 0.23 -15.56
CA ARG A 383 22.07 0.86 -16.77
C ARG A 383 20.92 1.82 -16.42
N GLN A 384 19.93 1.32 -15.70
CA GLN A 384 18.82 2.10 -15.15
C GLN A 384 19.33 3.23 -14.27
N ALA A 385 20.21 2.96 -13.32
CA ALA A 385 20.76 3.98 -12.42
C ALA A 385 21.50 5.10 -13.18
N THR A 386 22.27 4.75 -14.22
CA THR A 386 22.98 5.72 -15.07
C THR A 386 21.99 6.62 -15.83
N ALA A 387 20.96 6.02 -16.42
CA ALA A 387 19.93 6.73 -17.15
C ALA A 387 19.10 7.65 -16.24
N TRP A 388 18.63 7.12 -15.10
CA TRP A 388 17.77 7.85 -14.16
C TRP A 388 18.46 9.07 -13.54
N LEU A 389 19.79 9.01 -13.37
CA LEU A 389 20.58 10.16 -12.89
C LEU A 389 20.98 11.12 -14.01
N ALA A 390 20.62 10.83 -15.27
CA ALA A 390 21.10 11.52 -16.47
C ALA A 390 22.63 11.74 -16.42
N LEU A 391 23.38 10.72 -16.01
CA LEU A 391 24.81 10.86 -15.73
C LEU A 391 25.61 11.00 -17.03
N ALA A 392 26.03 12.23 -17.33
CA ALA A 392 26.88 12.57 -18.48
C ALA A 392 28.26 13.08 -18.02
N ALA A 393 29.02 12.28 -17.27
CA ALA A 393 30.38 12.65 -16.86
C ALA A 393 31.34 12.79 -18.05
N THR A 394 31.07 12.05 -19.13
CA THR A 394 31.65 12.24 -20.46
C THR A 394 30.57 12.02 -21.52
N THR A 395 30.60 12.82 -22.59
CA THR A 395 29.73 12.65 -23.77
C THR A 395 30.38 11.80 -24.87
N VAL A 396 31.63 11.38 -24.66
CA VAL A 396 32.46 10.69 -25.67
C VAL A 396 32.47 9.16 -25.47
N SER A 397 32.19 8.68 -24.26
CA SER A 397 32.14 7.23 -23.98
C SER A 397 31.05 6.93 -22.94
N PRO A 398 29.84 6.56 -23.39
CA PRO A 398 28.74 6.12 -22.53
C PRO A 398 29.14 4.97 -21.59
N GLU A 399 30.04 4.11 -22.04
CA GLU A 399 30.53 2.96 -21.27
C GLU A 399 31.25 3.40 -20.01
N ARG A 400 31.95 4.55 -20.04
CA ARG A 400 32.59 5.10 -18.85
C ARG A 400 31.57 5.59 -17.83
N ASN A 401 30.48 6.21 -18.27
CA ASN A 401 29.40 6.65 -17.37
C ASN A 401 28.77 5.43 -16.67
N LEU A 402 28.49 4.37 -17.44
CA LEU A 402 27.99 3.11 -16.91
C LEU A 402 28.97 2.45 -15.93
N ALA A 403 30.26 2.39 -16.27
CA ALA A 403 31.28 1.77 -15.43
C ALA A 403 31.45 2.49 -14.08
N ILE A 404 31.28 3.81 -14.04
CA ILE A 404 31.29 4.58 -12.79
C ILE A 404 30.16 4.12 -11.86
N VAL A 405 28.94 3.95 -12.39
CA VAL A 405 27.76 3.56 -11.61
C VAL A 405 27.82 2.09 -11.21
N GLU A 406 28.21 1.19 -12.12
CA GLU A 406 28.44 -0.24 -11.81
C GLU A 406 29.50 -0.38 -10.71
N GLY A 407 30.57 0.40 -10.76
CA GLY A 407 31.61 0.41 -9.73
C GLY A 407 31.11 0.93 -8.38
N ILE A 408 30.14 1.84 -8.34
CA ILE A 408 29.49 2.28 -7.09
C ILE A 408 28.58 1.17 -6.53
N LEU A 409 27.70 0.62 -7.37
CA LEU A 409 26.76 -0.43 -6.96
C LEU A 409 27.50 -1.68 -6.48
N SER A 410 28.59 -2.05 -7.16
CA SER A 410 29.45 -3.18 -6.77
C SER A 410 30.13 -2.95 -5.43
N THR A 411 30.69 -1.75 -5.17
CA THR A 411 31.25 -1.42 -3.85
C THR A 411 30.16 -1.44 -2.78
N LEU A 412 28.97 -0.87 -3.03
CA LEU A 412 27.86 -0.93 -2.08
C LEU A 412 27.40 -2.36 -1.77
N ALA A 413 27.44 -3.28 -2.75
CA ALA A 413 27.05 -4.67 -2.54
C ALA A 413 28.14 -5.54 -1.90
N ALA A 414 29.41 -5.26 -2.17
CA ALA A 414 30.53 -6.04 -1.65
C ALA A 414 30.95 -5.60 -0.24
N GLU A 415 30.95 -4.30 0.01
CA GLU A 415 31.44 -3.70 1.26
C GLU A 415 30.31 -3.07 2.10
N GLY A 416 29.17 -2.79 1.48
CA GLY A 416 28.00 -2.26 2.19
C GLY A 416 27.16 -3.36 2.85
N ARG A 417 26.43 -2.97 3.89
CA ARG A 417 25.71 -3.92 4.77
C ARG A 417 24.31 -4.28 4.30
N HIS A 418 23.70 -3.42 3.49
CA HIS A 418 22.26 -3.47 3.18
C HIS A 418 21.96 -3.59 1.69
N VAL A 419 22.97 -3.74 0.85
CA VAL A 419 22.79 -3.85 -0.61
C VAL A 419 23.25 -5.24 -1.03
N ILE A 420 22.41 -5.95 -1.77
CA ILE A 420 22.72 -7.28 -2.29
C ILE A 420 22.61 -7.28 -3.81
N ARG A 421 23.42 -8.12 -4.47
CA ARG A 421 23.32 -8.37 -5.92
C ARG A 421 22.64 -9.71 -6.16
N ARG A 422 21.57 -9.72 -6.94
CA ARG A 422 20.82 -10.92 -7.32
C ARG A 422 20.31 -10.79 -8.75
N ASP A 423 20.53 -11.82 -9.57
CA ASP A 423 20.07 -11.89 -10.97
C ASP A 423 20.49 -10.65 -11.81
N GLY A 424 21.72 -10.17 -11.59
CA GLY A 424 22.25 -8.99 -12.28
C GLY A 424 21.70 -7.63 -11.79
N ARG A 425 20.81 -7.61 -10.81
CA ARG A 425 20.24 -6.39 -10.20
C ARG A 425 20.70 -6.20 -8.76
N TYR A 426 20.65 -4.97 -8.29
CA TYR A 426 20.97 -4.57 -6.93
C TYR A 426 19.68 -4.27 -6.16
N ARG A 427 19.59 -4.77 -4.93
CA ARG A 427 18.40 -4.66 -4.07
C ARG A 427 18.81 -4.27 -2.66
N LEU A 428 17.89 -3.60 -1.94
CA LEU A 428 18.05 -3.41 -0.51
C LEU A 428 17.62 -4.66 0.25
N ASP A 429 18.50 -5.14 1.13
CA ASP A 429 18.19 -6.18 2.11
C ASP A 429 18.15 -5.56 3.50
N LEU A 430 16.95 -5.14 3.90
CA LEU A 430 16.68 -4.62 5.24
C LEU A 430 16.33 -5.75 6.23
N ALA A 431 16.04 -6.95 5.72
CA ALA A 431 15.67 -8.15 6.46
C ALA A 431 16.88 -8.99 6.90
N GLY A 432 18.06 -8.74 6.32
CA GLY A 432 19.30 -9.49 6.57
C GLY A 432 19.73 -9.61 8.02
N GLU A 433 19.29 -8.73 8.93
CA GLU A 433 19.53 -8.92 10.37
C GLU A 433 18.72 -10.05 11.00
N GLY A 434 17.49 -10.32 10.54
CA GLY A 434 16.70 -11.43 11.04
C GLY A 434 17.30 -12.77 10.65
N ALA A 435 17.74 -12.89 9.39
CA ALA A 435 18.42 -14.08 8.89
C ALA A 435 19.78 -14.30 9.57
N GLN A 436 20.62 -13.26 9.65
CA GLN A 436 21.92 -13.35 10.33
C GLN A 436 21.79 -13.62 11.84
N ALA A 437 20.80 -13.02 12.51
CA ALA A 437 20.54 -13.30 13.92
C ALA A 437 20.03 -14.73 14.12
N LEU A 438 19.18 -15.23 13.22
CA LEU A 438 18.73 -16.62 13.24
C LEU A 438 19.91 -17.57 13.01
N ASP A 439 20.75 -17.34 11.99
CA ASP A 439 21.91 -18.17 11.68
C ASP A 439 22.93 -18.21 12.83
N ARG A 440 23.04 -17.11 13.60
CA ARG A 440 23.89 -17.06 14.80
C ARG A 440 23.29 -17.77 16.00
N LEU A 441 21.97 -17.68 16.21
CA LEU A 441 21.31 -18.13 17.44
C LEU A 441 20.75 -19.55 17.34
N LEU A 442 20.29 -19.97 16.16
CA LEU A 442 19.67 -21.27 15.93
C LEU A 442 20.60 -22.46 16.24
N PRO A 443 21.90 -22.46 15.85
CA PRO A 443 22.79 -23.56 16.19
C PRO A 443 22.99 -23.75 17.70
N ARG A 444 22.95 -22.66 18.46
CA ARG A 444 23.08 -22.71 19.93
C ARG A 444 21.85 -23.35 20.57
N GLU A 445 20.66 -22.96 20.15
CA GLU A 445 19.42 -23.56 20.67
C GLU A 445 19.28 -25.03 20.27
N LEU A 446 19.72 -25.38 19.06
CA LEU A 446 19.78 -26.78 18.62
C LEU A 446 20.71 -27.61 19.49
N ALA A 447 21.92 -27.11 19.79
CA ALA A 447 22.86 -27.80 20.67
C ALA A 447 22.32 -27.97 22.09
N GLU A 448 21.63 -26.95 22.64
CA GLU A 448 20.97 -27.04 23.95
C GLU A 448 19.82 -28.06 23.96
N LEU A 449 19.03 -28.15 22.88
CA LEU A 449 17.93 -29.12 22.75
C LEU A 449 18.41 -30.56 22.51
N GLN A 450 19.51 -30.74 21.76
CA GLN A 450 20.13 -32.06 21.55
C GLN A 450 20.65 -32.69 22.85
N GLY A 451 20.98 -31.87 23.86
CA GLY A 451 21.35 -32.34 25.20
C GLY A 451 20.17 -32.45 26.18
N ALA A 452 18.95 -32.10 25.78
CA ALA A 452 17.76 -32.18 26.62
C ALA A 452 17.09 -33.56 26.54
N THR A 453 16.20 -33.86 27.48
CA THR A 453 15.37 -35.07 27.41
C THR A 453 14.32 -34.93 26.30
N GLU A 454 13.95 -36.03 25.65
CA GLU A 454 12.93 -36.02 24.58
C GLU A 454 11.61 -35.41 25.04
N ALA A 455 11.19 -35.74 26.27
CA ALA A 455 10.01 -35.17 26.90
C ALA A 455 10.05 -33.63 26.93
N ALA A 456 11.21 -33.04 27.23
CA ALA A 456 11.35 -31.58 27.27
C ALA A 456 11.22 -30.96 25.87
N VAL A 457 11.73 -31.62 24.81
CA VAL A 457 11.58 -31.16 23.43
C VAL A 457 10.09 -31.20 23.00
N TRP A 458 9.38 -32.27 23.36
CA TRP A 458 7.96 -32.40 23.04
C TRP A 458 7.08 -31.39 23.77
N GLU A 459 7.42 -31.00 25.00
CA GLU A 459 6.75 -29.87 25.68
C GLU A 459 6.91 -28.56 24.91
N GLU A 460 8.08 -28.29 24.32
CA GLU A 460 8.26 -27.08 23.51
C GLU A 460 7.37 -27.08 22.26
N LEU A 461 7.20 -28.24 21.65
CA LEU A 461 6.38 -28.44 20.45
C LEU A 461 4.89 -28.42 20.75
N ALA A 462 4.46 -28.83 21.95
CA ALA A 462 3.04 -28.91 22.33
C ALA A 462 2.30 -27.57 22.16
N GLY A 463 2.98 -26.44 22.37
CA GLY A 463 2.42 -25.09 22.15
C GLY A 463 1.94 -24.84 20.73
N CYS A 464 2.49 -25.55 19.74
CA CYS A 464 2.03 -25.47 18.35
C CYS A 464 0.63 -26.03 18.14
N LEU A 465 0.13 -26.92 19.01
CA LEU A 465 -1.16 -27.59 18.79
C LEU A 465 -2.33 -26.83 19.43
N ALA A 466 -2.05 -25.82 20.25
CA ALA A 466 -3.03 -25.09 21.06
C ALA A 466 -4.19 -24.46 20.26
N ARG A 467 -3.98 -24.10 18.99
CA ARG A 467 -5.00 -23.45 18.14
C ARG A 467 -5.70 -24.41 17.16
N GLU A 468 -5.36 -25.70 17.18
CA GLU A 468 -5.93 -26.69 16.27
C GLU A 468 -7.21 -27.32 16.81
N LYS A 469 -8.12 -27.70 15.90
CA LYS A 469 -9.39 -28.36 16.26
C LYS A 469 -9.19 -29.73 16.90
N PHE A 470 -8.17 -30.47 16.46
CA PHE A 470 -7.76 -31.74 17.06
C PHE A 470 -6.48 -31.51 17.84
N ASN A 471 -6.61 -31.42 19.17
CA ASN A 471 -5.49 -31.21 20.08
C ASN A 471 -5.67 -32.08 21.34
N PRO A 472 -5.22 -33.34 21.32
CA PRO A 472 -5.27 -34.21 22.50
C PRO A 472 -4.43 -33.66 23.66
N LEU A 473 -3.42 -32.83 23.38
CA LEU A 473 -2.54 -32.22 24.40
C LEU A 473 -3.18 -31.05 25.14
N ALA A 474 -4.38 -30.60 24.74
CA ALA A 474 -5.15 -29.63 25.50
C ALA A 474 -5.65 -30.22 26.83
N LEU A 475 -5.70 -31.55 26.95
CA LEU A 475 -6.10 -32.23 28.17
C LEU A 475 -4.99 -32.12 29.24
N PRO A 476 -5.34 -31.82 30.50
CA PRO A 476 -4.38 -31.86 31.60
C PRO A 476 -3.72 -33.24 31.72
N ARG A 477 -2.38 -33.26 31.77
CA ARG A 477 -1.63 -34.52 31.90
C ARG A 477 -1.84 -35.18 33.24
N ASP A 478 -1.87 -36.50 33.20
CA ASP A 478 -1.93 -37.44 34.32
C ASP A 478 -3.10 -37.18 35.29
N ARG A 479 -4.24 -36.70 34.76
CA ARG A 479 -5.45 -36.39 35.52
C ARG A 479 -6.70 -36.82 34.76
N TRP A 480 -7.70 -37.31 35.49
CA TRP A 480 -9.01 -37.61 34.94
C TRP A 480 -9.79 -36.34 34.58
N GLN A 481 -10.40 -36.33 33.39
CA GLN A 481 -11.32 -35.31 32.91
C GLN A 481 -12.68 -35.95 32.63
N LEU A 482 -13.76 -35.33 33.11
CA LEU A 482 -15.11 -35.81 32.86
C LEU A 482 -15.71 -35.09 31.66
N HIS A 483 -16.16 -35.85 30.68
CA HIS A 483 -16.82 -35.35 29.48
C HIS A 483 -18.21 -35.96 29.35
N THR A 484 -19.20 -35.13 29.02
CA THR A 484 -20.55 -35.59 28.71
C THR A 484 -20.66 -35.81 27.22
N VAL A 485 -20.95 -37.05 26.82
CA VAL A 485 -21.18 -37.44 25.42
C VAL A 485 -22.62 -37.90 25.24
N ARG A 486 -23.22 -37.54 24.10
CA ARG A 486 -24.56 -38.01 23.75
C ARG A 486 -24.45 -39.16 22.78
N TRP A 487 -24.81 -40.37 23.22
CA TRP A 487 -24.76 -41.59 22.41
C TRP A 487 -26.16 -42.20 22.33
N HIS A 488 -26.68 -42.42 21.12
CA HIS A 488 -28.06 -42.92 20.89
C HIS A 488 -29.09 -42.16 21.75
N PHE A 489 -29.02 -40.83 21.71
CA PHE A 489 -29.90 -39.91 22.45
C PHE A 489 -29.76 -39.87 23.99
N HIS A 490 -28.93 -40.72 24.60
CA HIS A 490 -28.65 -40.69 26.04
C HIS A 490 -27.37 -39.91 26.36
N GLU A 491 -27.41 -39.08 27.39
CA GLU A 491 -26.20 -38.46 27.97
C GLU A 491 -25.45 -39.51 28.80
N ARG A 492 -24.15 -39.61 28.55
CA ARG A 492 -23.24 -40.49 29.29
C ARG A 492 -22.02 -39.69 29.70
N THR A 493 -21.56 -39.92 30.93
CA THR A 493 -20.31 -39.35 31.41
C THR A 493 -19.17 -40.31 31.10
N VAL A 494 -18.16 -39.81 30.41
CA VAL A 494 -16.93 -40.54 30.08
C VAL A 494 -15.77 -39.85 30.79
N ALA A 495 -15.02 -40.63 31.56
CA ALA A 495 -13.76 -40.19 32.14
C ALA A 495 -12.63 -40.39 31.11
N VAL A 496 -11.86 -39.35 30.84
CA VAL A 496 -10.72 -39.39 29.91
C VAL A 496 -9.45 -39.06 30.71
N PHE A 497 -8.45 -39.92 30.61
CA PHE A 497 -7.11 -39.73 31.18
C PHE A 497 -6.12 -39.53 30.05
N PHE A 498 -5.32 -38.46 30.09
CA PHE A 498 -4.27 -38.22 29.11
C PHE A 498 -2.90 -38.21 29.81
N GLY A 499 -1.96 -39.07 29.40
CA GLY A 499 -0.61 -39.07 29.95
C GLY A 499 0.06 -40.44 30.00
N ASP A 500 1.30 -40.46 30.51
CA ASP A 500 2.16 -41.65 30.58
C ASP A 500 2.11 -42.34 31.96
N ALA A 501 1.58 -41.65 32.99
CA ALA A 501 1.46 -42.25 34.30
C ALA A 501 0.46 -43.43 34.29
N VAL A 502 0.56 -44.26 35.33
CA VAL A 502 -0.45 -45.28 35.59
C VAL A 502 -1.73 -44.56 36.05
N PRO A 503 -2.86 -44.68 35.32
CA PRO A 503 -4.08 -43.99 35.68
C PRO A 503 -4.61 -44.52 37.02
N PRO A 504 -5.04 -43.64 37.94
CA PRO A 504 -5.73 -44.05 39.17
C PRO A 504 -7.13 -44.60 38.83
N GLU A 505 -7.81 -45.19 39.82
CA GLU A 505 -9.16 -45.75 39.64
C GLU A 505 -10.11 -44.76 38.95
N PRO A 506 -10.83 -45.17 37.89
CA PRO A 506 -11.63 -44.26 37.10
C PRO A 506 -12.84 -43.73 37.89
N PRO A 507 -13.11 -42.41 37.86
CA PRO A 507 -14.24 -41.80 38.57
C PRO A 507 -15.61 -42.06 37.89
N ALA A 508 -15.62 -42.75 36.75
CA ALA A 508 -16.83 -43.04 35.98
C ALA A 508 -16.74 -44.45 35.35
N PRO A 509 -17.89 -45.11 35.11
CA PRO A 509 -17.93 -46.47 34.56
C PRO A 509 -17.46 -46.56 33.09
N LEU A 510 -17.57 -45.46 32.34
CA LEU A 510 -16.95 -45.35 31.01
C LEU A 510 -15.66 -44.56 31.16
N ALA A 511 -14.53 -45.22 30.93
CA ALA A 511 -13.21 -44.63 31.10
C ALA A 511 -12.33 -44.94 29.90
N LEU A 512 -11.62 -43.90 29.42
CA LEU A 512 -10.73 -43.95 28.27
C LEU A 512 -9.36 -43.40 28.69
N CYS A 513 -8.31 -44.17 28.41
CA CYS A 513 -6.92 -43.71 28.55
C CYS A 513 -6.39 -43.31 27.17
N LEU A 514 -5.84 -42.10 27.06
CA LEU A 514 -5.19 -41.58 25.86
C LEU A 514 -3.70 -41.46 26.16
N ARG A 515 -2.86 -42.18 25.43
CA ARG A 515 -1.40 -42.03 25.53
C ARG A 515 -0.91 -40.91 24.61
N PRO A 516 0.14 -40.16 24.96
CA PRO A 516 0.81 -39.25 24.04
C PRO A 516 1.55 -40.06 22.94
N PRO A 517 1.75 -39.50 21.75
CA PRO A 517 2.41 -40.22 20.66
C PRO A 517 3.94 -40.24 20.78
N TRP A 518 4.52 -39.88 21.92
CA TRP A 518 5.97 -39.93 22.17
C TRP A 518 6.29 -40.51 23.56
N GLY A 519 5.31 -41.15 24.20
CA GLY A 519 5.48 -41.80 25.48
C GLY A 519 5.85 -43.28 25.34
N GLU A 520 6.53 -43.83 26.34
CA GLU A 520 6.88 -45.26 26.40
C GLU A 520 5.80 -46.11 27.08
N ALA A 521 4.69 -45.48 27.50
CA ALA A 521 3.65 -46.14 28.29
C ALA A 521 2.75 -47.04 27.43
N GLY A 522 2.75 -48.34 27.74
CA GLY A 522 1.85 -49.32 27.12
C GLY A 522 0.36 -49.14 27.51
N PRO A 523 -0.50 -50.07 27.05
CA PRO A 523 -1.93 -50.03 27.35
C PRO A 523 -2.18 -50.08 28.86
N ALA A 524 -3.14 -49.29 29.33
CA ALA A 524 -3.49 -49.27 30.75
C ALA A 524 -4.30 -50.55 31.10
N PRO A 525 -3.86 -51.38 32.07
CA PRO A 525 -4.55 -52.62 32.40
C PRO A 525 -6.00 -52.37 32.84
N GLY A 526 -6.96 -53.07 32.22
CA GLY A 526 -8.38 -52.97 32.58
C GLY A 526 -9.10 -51.71 32.08
N LEU A 527 -8.46 -50.88 31.26
CA LEU A 527 -9.05 -49.68 30.66
C LEU A 527 -8.97 -49.73 29.13
N ALA A 528 -10.00 -49.20 28.46
CA ALA A 528 -9.90 -48.91 27.03
C ALA A 528 -8.81 -47.86 26.83
N THR A 529 -7.75 -48.21 26.10
CA THR A 529 -6.61 -47.33 25.87
C THR A 529 -6.49 -47.06 24.38
N VAL A 530 -6.34 -45.79 23.99
CA VAL A 530 -5.93 -45.39 22.65
C VAL A 530 -4.41 -45.25 22.69
N LEU A 531 -3.72 -46.16 22.02
CA LEU A 531 -2.26 -46.12 21.90
C LEU A 531 -1.90 -45.62 20.50
N PRO A 532 -1.54 -44.32 20.34
CA PRO A 532 -1.14 -43.78 19.05
C PRO A 532 0.21 -44.35 18.59
N ARG A 533 0.48 -44.27 17.28
CA ARG A 533 1.80 -44.58 16.73
C ARG A 533 2.86 -43.65 17.33
N THR A 534 3.97 -44.21 17.78
CA THR A 534 5.10 -43.43 18.31
C THR A 534 5.69 -42.54 17.22
N LEU A 535 5.86 -41.26 17.54
CA LEU A 535 6.53 -40.25 16.75
C LEU A 535 7.97 -40.11 17.26
N GLU A 536 8.92 -40.16 16.32
CA GLU A 536 10.33 -39.94 16.60
C GLU A 536 10.69 -38.47 16.41
N LEU A 537 11.63 -37.97 17.21
CA LEU A 537 12.18 -36.62 17.04
C LEU A 537 13.14 -36.59 15.85
N ASP A 538 12.67 -36.06 14.73
CA ASP A 538 13.52 -35.80 13.56
C ASP A 538 14.26 -34.43 13.68
N PRO A 539 15.31 -34.19 12.86
CA PRO A 539 16.03 -32.92 12.86
C PRO A 539 15.14 -31.69 12.58
N GLU A 540 14.04 -31.85 11.84
CA GLU A 540 13.14 -30.74 11.52
C GLU A 540 12.27 -30.35 12.72
N LEU A 541 11.83 -31.33 13.52
CA LEU A 541 11.12 -31.10 14.78
C LEU A 541 12.02 -30.45 15.82
N LEU A 542 13.30 -30.84 15.87
CA LEU A 542 14.31 -30.16 16.71
C LEU A 542 14.51 -28.71 16.28
N GLU A 543 14.59 -28.42 14.97
CA GLU A 543 14.66 -27.05 14.45
C GLU A 543 13.41 -26.24 14.79
N LEU A 544 12.22 -26.84 14.69
CA LEU A 544 10.96 -26.20 15.07
C LEU A 544 10.91 -25.84 16.57
N ALA A 545 11.31 -26.77 17.44
CA ALA A 545 11.41 -26.52 18.88
C ALA A 545 12.40 -25.38 19.20
N ALA A 546 13.55 -25.35 18.53
CA ALA A 546 14.55 -24.29 18.67
C ALA A 546 14.00 -22.92 18.25
N MET A 547 13.27 -22.84 17.13
CA MET A 547 12.65 -21.59 16.68
C MET A 547 11.56 -21.09 17.64
N LEU A 548 10.75 -21.98 18.22
CA LEU A 548 9.73 -21.63 19.21
C LEU A 548 10.36 -21.05 20.51
N ARG A 549 11.51 -21.60 20.93
CA ARG A 549 12.29 -21.01 22.04
C ARG A 549 12.78 -19.61 21.73
N LEU A 550 13.30 -19.40 20.51
CA LEU A 550 13.76 -18.08 20.06
C LEU A 550 12.63 -17.06 19.98
N GLU A 551 11.45 -17.46 19.52
CA GLU A 551 10.28 -16.57 19.38
C GLU A 551 9.83 -15.98 20.72
N ARG A 552 9.91 -16.75 21.81
CA ARG A 552 9.56 -16.30 23.17
C ARG A 552 10.57 -15.36 23.80
N ARG A 553 11.79 -15.25 23.25
CA ARG A 553 12.82 -14.35 23.76
C ARG A 553 12.66 -12.93 23.20
N ALA A 554 13.12 -11.95 23.96
CA ALA A 554 13.23 -10.59 23.44
C ALA A 554 14.30 -10.54 22.34
N GLY A 555 13.95 -10.01 21.17
CA GLY A 555 14.83 -9.96 20.00
C GLY A 555 14.35 -8.96 18.96
N PRO A 556 15.17 -8.67 17.92
CA PRO A 556 14.84 -7.71 16.87
C PRO A 556 13.51 -8.04 16.17
N ALA A 557 12.73 -7.03 15.79
CA ALA A 557 11.44 -7.21 15.11
C ALA A 557 11.56 -8.06 13.82
N ALA A 558 12.62 -7.85 13.03
CA ALA A 558 12.90 -8.61 11.82
C ALA A 558 13.16 -10.11 12.08
N LEU A 559 13.77 -10.47 13.22
CA LEU A 559 13.95 -11.87 13.62
C LEU A 559 12.61 -12.51 14.00
N LYS A 560 11.76 -11.77 14.74
CA LYS A 560 10.42 -12.26 15.12
C LYS A 560 9.52 -12.50 13.91
N GLU A 561 9.54 -11.60 12.94
CA GLU A 561 8.78 -11.75 11.70
C GLU A 561 9.26 -12.94 10.85
N LEU A 562 10.58 -13.13 10.76
CA LEU A 562 11.18 -14.28 10.07
C LEU A 562 10.85 -15.61 10.76
N LEU A 563 10.98 -15.66 12.10
CA LEU A 563 10.62 -16.81 12.92
C LEU A 563 9.14 -17.15 12.74
N GLY A 564 8.24 -16.17 12.84
CA GLY A 564 6.80 -16.37 12.67
C GLY A 564 6.46 -17.00 11.31
N ARG A 565 7.08 -16.55 10.22
CA ARG A 565 6.90 -17.16 8.89
C ARG A 565 7.40 -18.60 8.81
N ARG A 566 8.61 -18.89 9.32
CA ARG A 566 9.19 -20.24 9.27
C ARG A 566 8.50 -21.23 10.20
N ILE A 567 8.09 -20.79 11.39
CA ILE A 567 7.31 -21.59 12.34
C ILE A 567 5.96 -21.92 11.73
N ALA A 568 5.24 -20.94 11.16
CA ALA A 568 3.95 -21.17 10.51
C ALA A 568 4.04 -22.20 9.36
N ALA A 569 5.09 -22.12 8.53
CA ALA A 569 5.29 -23.06 7.43
C ALA A 569 5.53 -24.50 7.88
N ARG A 570 6.19 -24.72 9.03
CA ARG A 570 6.56 -26.06 9.53
C ARG A 570 5.58 -26.63 10.54
N ARG A 571 4.78 -25.78 11.19
CA ARG A 571 3.74 -26.15 12.15
C ARG A 571 2.77 -27.19 11.59
N GLN A 572 2.35 -27.03 10.33
CA GLN A 572 1.37 -27.92 9.71
C GLN A 572 1.85 -29.38 9.69
N ARG A 573 3.14 -29.62 9.43
CA ARG A 573 3.70 -30.98 9.38
C ARG A 573 3.61 -31.69 10.73
N LEU A 574 3.87 -31.00 11.84
CA LEU A 574 3.70 -31.57 13.19
C LEU A 574 2.22 -31.89 13.47
N VAL A 575 1.31 -30.99 13.09
CA VAL A 575 -0.14 -31.19 13.24
C VAL A 575 -0.59 -32.45 12.50
N ASP A 576 -0.17 -32.58 11.23
CA ASP A 576 -0.52 -33.72 10.39
C ASP A 576 0.06 -35.03 10.95
N ALA A 577 1.30 -35.01 11.44
CA ALA A 577 1.95 -36.18 12.04
C ALA A 577 1.23 -36.65 13.31
N VAL A 578 0.86 -35.72 14.20
CA VAL A 578 0.08 -36.05 15.41
C VAL A 578 -1.29 -36.59 15.06
N HIS A 579 -1.99 -35.96 14.10
CA HIS A 579 -3.30 -36.44 13.67
C HIS A 579 -3.23 -37.86 13.07
N ALA A 580 -2.25 -38.12 12.20
CA ALA A 580 -2.03 -39.45 11.63
C ALA A 580 -1.72 -40.50 12.71
N ALA A 581 -0.88 -40.15 13.69
CA ALA A 581 -0.52 -41.06 14.79
C ALA A 581 -1.73 -41.54 15.62
N TYR A 582 -2.72 -40.66 15.83
CA TYR A 582 -3.95 -41.01 16.54
C TYR A 582 -5.00 -41.71 15.66
N LEU A 583 -5.01 -41.49 14.35
CA LEU A 583 -5.88 -42.24 13.43
C LEU A 583 -5.43 -43.69 13.25
N GLU A 584 -4.12 -43.93 13.34
CA GLU A 584 -3.49 -45.26 13.25
C GLU A 584 -3.40 -45.95 14.63
N ALA A 585 -4.04 -45.39 15.66
CA ALA A 585 -3.96 -45.92 17.02
C ALA A 585 -4.61 -47.30 17.17
N VAL A 586 -4.03 -48.13 18.04
CA VAL A 586 -4.50 -49.49 18.38
C VAL A 586 -5.29 -49.49 19.68
#